data_AF-A0A947Y8N2-F1
#
_entry.id   AF-A0A947Y8N2-F1
#
_cell.length_a   1.000
_cell.length_b   1.000
_cell.length_c   1.000
_cell.angle_alpha   90.00
_cell.angle_beta   90.00
_cell.angle_gamma   90.00
#
_symmetry.space_group_name_H-M   'P 1'
#
loop_
_entity.id
_entity.type
_entity.pdbx_description
1 polymer ?
#
loop_
_entity_poly.entity_id
_entity_poly.type
_entity_poly.pdbx_seq_one_letter_code
_entity_poly.pdbx_strand_id
1 'polypeptide(L)'
;MDLNKNTTEYFNKLNIIEIINNLLNQLKRREAIILKRRFGLKNKNKETLESISADYGLSRERIRQIESASIGKLNKLTKLKEHLDSATKIINELLQEHGGILETEYLHQLFNSAVNNKQNANYMHKNNLDFLLSKLLNNNLESINNSKNFKHFYKLRNQTINHLEELAEELLEKIQRAEKLFKTEELINLCIASDRYKKHQEKFNHPRQIDVSKTVNSGLFKDNINVINNNKALYSILVASNTIGQNKFGHWGLYDWPEIQPKTTNHKINLILKHYQKPLHFTEIAKRINKINFDNKRVNIGTVHNELMLDNKYILVGKGIYGLKSA
;
A
#
# COMPACT_ATOMS: atom_id res chain seq x y z
N MET A 1 -0.23 22.12 25.66
CA MET A 1 -0.49 22.37 24.23
C MET A 1 0.16 21.23 23.46
N ASP A 2 -0.67 20.35 22.91
CA ASP A 2 -0.27 19.00 22.49
C ASP A 2 0.67 19.00 21.27
N LEU A 3 1.91 18.54 21.48
CA LEU A 3 2.88 18.25 20.42
C LEU A 3 2.32 17.29 19.34
N ASN A 4 1.33 16.46 19.71
CA ASN A 4 0.71 15.45 18.84
C ASN A 4 -0.16 16.04 17.71
N LYS A 5 -0.77 17.22 17.90
CA LYS A 5 -1.63 17.84 16.88
C LYS A 5 -0.82 18.38 15.70
N ASN A 6 0.41 18.84 15.96
CA ASN A 6 1.22 19.53 14.97
C ASN A 6 1.69 18.59 13.85
N THR A 7 2.25 17.42 14.15
CA THR A 7 2.84 16.53 13.14
C THR A 7 1.81 15.97 12.16
N THR A 8 0.66 15.49 12.65
CA THR A 8 -0.46 15.05 11.79
C THR A 8 -0.97 16.21 10.93
N GLU A 9 -1.08 17.42 11.48
CA GLU A 9 -1.51 18.59 10.71
C GLU A 9 -0.51 18.96 9.61
N TYR A 10 0.79 18.93 9.90
CA TYR A 10 1.84 19.13 8.90
C TYR A 10 1.83 18.03 7.82
N PHE A 11 1.64 16.77 8.19
CA PHE A 11 1.48 15.66 7.23
C PHE A 11 0.30 15.90 6.28
N ASN A 12 -0.86 16.29 6.81
CA ASN A 12 -2.04 16.59 6.00
C ASN A 12 -1.88 17.85 5.12
N LYS A 13 -1.03 18.81 5.52
CA LYS A 13 -0.72 20.03 4.75
C LYS A 13 0.39 19.84 3.72
N LEU A 14 1.12 18.72 3.76
CA LEU A 14 2.26 18.50 2.88
C LEU A 14 1.81 18.30 1.43
N ASN A 15 2.18 19.25 0.58
CA ASN A 15 1.91 19.20 -0.85
C ASN A 15 3.16 18.81 -1.65
N ILE A 16 3.33 17.51 -1.90
CA ILE A 16 4.49 16.98 -2.64
C ILE A 16 4.59 17.60 -4.04
N ILE A 17 3.45 17.78 -4.72
CA ILE A 17 3.43 18.33 -6.09
C ILE A 17 4.01 19.74 -6.10
N GLU A 18 3.61 20.56 -5.13
CA GLU A 18 4.10 21.93 -5.00
C GLU A 18 5.60 21.96 -4.68
N ILE A 19 6.06 21.11 -3.75
CA ILE A 19 7.48 20.95 -3.43
C ILE A 19 8.26 20.60 -4.71
N ILE A 20 7.83 19.58 -5.47
CA ILE A 20 8.50 19.17 -6.70
C ILE A 20 8.47 20.27 -7.76
N ASN A 21 7.34 20.97 -7.95
CA ASN A 21 7.26 22.06 -8.93
C ASN A 21 8.20 23.22 -8.57
N ASN A 22 8.28 23.60 -7.29
CA ASN A 22 9.17 24.66 -6.82
C ASN A 22 10.64 24.29 -7.04
N LEU A 23 11.01 23.01 -6.82
CA LEU A 23 12.34 22.49 -7.11
C LEU A 23 12.65 22.52 -8.61
N LEU A 24 11.72 22.06 -9.45
CA LEU A 24 11.90 22.02 -10.90
C LEU A 24 11.99 23.42 -11.52
N ASN A 25 11.39 24.44 -10.90
CA ASN A 25 11.50 25.83 -11.36
C ASN A 25 12.90 26.43 -11.19
N GLN A 26 13.76 25.81 -10.37
CA GLN A 26 15.17 26.20 -10.22
C GLN A 26 16.08 25.63 -11.31
N LEU A 27 15.57 24.70 -12.11
CA LEU A 27 16.30 24.12 -13.24
C LEU A 27 16.07 24.92 -14.51
N LYS A 28 16.95 24.74 -15.50
CA LYS A 28 16.69 25.28 -16.83
C LYS A 28 15.41 24.64 -17.39
N ARG A 29 14.61 25.40 -18.14
CA ARG A 29 13.34 24.94 -18.74
C ARG A 29 13.44 23.55 -19.39
N ARG A 30 14.52 23.30 -20.15
CA ARG A 30 14.77 22.01 -20.82
C ARG A 30 14.96 20.85 -19.83
N GLU A 31 15.75 21.08 -18.78
CA GLU A 31 16.03 20.10 -17.72
C GLU A 31 14.74 19.74 -16.98
N ALA A 32 13.98 20.75 -16.58
CA ALA A 32 12.69 20.56 -15.91
C ALA A 32 11.68 19.77 -16.77
N ILE A 33 11.57 20.07 -18.07
CA ILE A 33 10.65 19.35 -18.96
C ILE A 33 11.08 17.89 -19.13
N ILE A 34 12.38 17.61 -19.31
CA ILE A 34 12.90 16.25 -19.43
C ILE A 34 12.56 15.44 -18.17
N LEU A 35 12.78 16.00 -16.97
CA LEU A 35 12.40 15.33 -15.72
C LEU A 35 10.89 15.11 -15.60
N LYS A 36 10.06 16.12 -15.94
CA LYS A 36 8.59 16.01 -15.89
C LYS A 36 8.08 14.87 -16.78
N ARG A 37 8.63 14.72 -17.98
CA ARG A 37 8.28 13.65 -18.94
C ARG A 37 8.79 12.28 -18.46
N ARG A 38 10.07 12.21 -18.13
CA ARG A 38 10.75 10.97 -17.71
C ARG A 38 10.09 10.32 -16.50
N PHE A 39 9.71 11.12 -15.52
CA PHE A 39 9.15 10.64 -14.26
C PHE A 39 7.63 10.80 -14.15
N GLY A 40 6.95 11.32 -15.18
CA GLY A 40 5.50 11.52 -15.16
C GLY A 40 5.05 12.47 -14.03
N LEU A 41 5.77 13.58 -13.83
CA LEU A 41 5.53 14.49 -12.70
C LEU A 41 4.35 15.45 -12.95
N LYS A 42 4.00 15.68 -14.22
CA LYS A 42 2.84 16.49 -14.63
C LYS A 42 1.73 15.63 -15.27
N ASN A 43 2.09 14.48 -15.83
CA ASN A 43 1.20 13.60 -16.57
C ASN A 43 1.26 12.19 -15.96
N LYS A 44 0.24 11.37 -16.16
CA LYS A 44 0.21 9.99 -15.63
C LYS A 44 1.35 9.10 -16.14
N ASN A 45 1.75 9.28 -17.40
CA ASN A 45 2.64 8.35 -18.09
C ASN A 45 4.10 8.79 -17.99
N LYS A 46 4.96 7.89 -17.50
CA LYS A 46 6.42 8.02 -17.55
C LYS A 46 6.90 7.75 -18.97
N GLU A 47 7.84 8.54 -19.47
CA GLU A 47 8.38 8.38 -20.82
C GLU A 47 9.78 7.76 -20.82
N THR A 48 10.08 6.99 -21.87
CA THR A 48 11.37 6.32 -21.99
C THR A 48 12.46 7.29 -22.49
N LEU A 49 13.74 6.94 -22.33
CA LEU A 49 14.83 7.80 -22.83
C LEU A 49 14.75 7.90 -24.35
N GLU A 50 14.36 6.80 -24.99
CA GLU A 50 14.20 6.66 -26.43
C GLU A 50 13.15 7.66 -26.94
N SER A 51 11.95 7.66 -26.34
CA SER A 51 10.87 8.57 -26.70
C SER A 51 11.28 10.04 -26.56
N ILE A 52 11.92 10.40 -25.44
CA ILE A 52 12.37 11.78 -25.21
C ILE A 52 13.51 12.13 -26.17
N SER A 53 14.42 11.20 -26.45
CA SER A 53 15.58 11.41 -27.32
C SER A 53 15.16 11.73 -28.76
N ALA A 54 14.14 11.03 -29.27
CA ALA A 54 13.57 11.26 -30.60
C ALA A 54 13.00 12.69 -30.73
N ASP A 55 12.16 13.11 -29.77
CA ASP A 55 11.54 14.44 -29.79
C ASP A 55 12.54 15.60 -29.70
N TYR A 56 13.65 15.41 -28.99
CA TYR A 56 14.68 16.42 -28.80
C TYR A 56 15.81 16.36 -29.84
N GLY A 57 15.78 15.39 -30.77
CA GLY A 57 16.86 15.16 -31.74
C GLY A 57 18.21 14.87 -31.05
N LEU A 58 18.19 14.18 -29.91
CA LEU A 58 19.38 13.86 -29.12
C LEU A 58 19.59 12.34 -29.04
N SER A 59 20.77 11.90 -28.64
CA SER A 59 20.99 10.51 -28.26
C SER A 59 20.35 10.17 -26.91
N ARG A 60 19.99 8.91 -26.70
CA ARG A 60 19.50 8.38 -25.40
C ARG A 60 20.46 8.70 -24.26
N GLU A 61 21.76 8.53 -24.51
CA GLU A 61 22.81 8.81 -23.54
C GLU A 61 22.84 10.30 -23.19
N ARG A 62 22.63 11.19 -24.16
CA ARG A 62 22.57 12.63 -23.86
C ARG A 62 21.38 12.99 -22.98
N ILE A 63 20.22 12.37 -23.19
CA ILE A 63 19.07 12.54 -22.29
C ILE A 63 19.39 12.01 -20.90
N ARG A 64 20.03 10.85 -20.78
CA ARG A 64 20.46 10.28 -19.48
C ARG A 64 21.42 11.21 -18.74
N GLN A 65 22.39 11.79 -19.44
CA GLN A 65 23.31 12.77 -18.86
C GLN A 65 22.58 14.02 -18.36
N ILE A 66 21.63 14.55 -19.14
CA ILE A 66 20.80 15.69 -18.71
C ILE A 66 19.98 15.30 -17.47
N GLU A 67 19.37 14.11 -17.44
CA GLU A 67 18.64 13.58 -16.28
C GLU A 67 19.54 13.56 -15.03
N SER A 68 20.69 12.89 -15.10
CA SER A 68 21.62 12.76 -13.97
C SER A 68 22.17 14.11 -13.51
N ALA A 69 22.54 15.00 -14.45
CA ALA A 69 23.02 16.33 -14.12
C ALA A 69 21.94 17.19 -13.46
N SER A 70 20.69 17.08 -13.91
CA SER A 70 19.56 17.82 -13.35
C SER A 70 19.23 17.35 -11.94
N ILE A 71 19.20 16.03 -11.70
CA ILE A 71 19.01 15.46 -10.35
C ILE A 71 20.17 15.88 -9.43
N GLY A 72 21.42 15.82 -9.94
CA GLY A 72 22.58 16.27 -9.20
C GLY A 72 22.52 17.76 -8.80
N LYS A 73 21.95 18.62 -9.66
CA LYS A 73 21.68 20.02 -9.32
C LYS A 73 20.61 20.12 -8.22
N LEU A 74 19.49 19.40 -8.36
CA LEU A 74 18.43 19.39 -7.35
C LEU A 74 18.96 18.99 -5.97
N ASN A 75 19.78 17.95 -5.89
CA ASN A 75 20.38 17.47 -4.63
C ASN A 75 21.40 18.45 -4.04
N LYS A 76 21.99 19.35 -4.86
CA LYS A 76 22.94 20.38 -4.42
C LYS A 76 22.27 21.70 -4.06
N LEU A 77 20.99 21.91 -4.38
CA LEU A 77 20.24 23.12 -4.03
C LEU A 77 19.95 23.12 -2.50
N THR A 78 20.98 23.39 -1.70
CA THR A 78 20.97 23.43 -0.24
C THR A 78 20.10 24.54 0.34
N LYS A 79 19.78 25.59 -0.43
CA LYS A 79 18.86 26.67 -0.01
C LYS A 79 17.38 26.24 0.05
N LEU A 80 17.05 25.04 -0.43
CA LEU A 80 15.71 24.44 -0.40
C LEU A 80 15.54 23.38 0.69
N LYS A 81 16.55 23.22 1.56
CA LYS A 81 16.48 22.32 2.71
C LYS A 81 15.25 22.60 3.55
N GLU A 82 14.86 23.83 3.84
CA GLU A 82 13.68 24.12 4.69
C GLU A 82 12.36 23.48 4.20
N HIS A 83 12.09 23.49 2.88
CA HIS A 83 10.89 22.85 2.31
C HIS A 83 11.00 21.33 2.24
N LEU A 84 12.19 20.81 1.95
CA LEU A 84 12.45 19.37 1.94
C LEU A 84 12.60 18.78 3.34
N ASP A 85 13.02 19.57 4.33
CA ASP A 85 13.27 19.17 5.71
C ASP A 85 11.94 18.81 6.36
N SER A 86 10.89 19.58 6.10
CA SER A 86 9.53 19.23 6.53
C SER A 86 9.12 17.87 5.99
N ALA A 87 9.31 17.64 4.67
CA ALA A 87 8.96 16.36 4.06
C ALA A 87 9.83 15.20 4.54
N THR A 88 11.12 15.42 4.66
CA THR A 88 12.11 14.44 5.14
C THR A 88 11.80 14.05 6.57
N LYS A 89 11.53 15.03 7.44
CA LYS A 89 11.15 14.83 8.83
C LYS A 89 9.89 14.00 8.94
N ILE A 90 8.84 14.39 8.21
CA ILE A 90 7.55 13.67 8.20
C ILE A 90 7.73 12.24 7.69
N ILE A 91 8.47 12.01 6.61
CA ILE A 91 8.69 10.66 6.07
C ILE A 91 9.52 9.81 7.05
N ASN A 92 10.52 10.39 7.71
CA ASN A 92 11.30 9.70 8.72
C ASN A 92 10.46 9.35 9.95
N GLU A 93 9.67 10.29 10.48
CA GLU A 93 8.74 10.06 11.59
C GLU A 93 7.70 8.99 11.22
N LEU A 94 7.15 9.06 10.00
CA LEU A 94 6.22 8.06 9.49
C LEU A 94 6.85 6.67 9.43
N LEU A 95 8.06 6.54 8.89
CA LEU A 95 8.77 5.26 8.85
C LEU A 95 9.08 4.76 10.26
N GLN A 96 9.55 5.62 11.18
CA GLN A 96 9.83 5.25 12.56
C GLN A 96 8.57 4.75 13.27
N GLU A 97 7.44 5.45 13.14
CA GLU A 97 6.14 5.02 13.68
C GLU A 97 5.68 3.66 13.14
N HIS A 98 6.08 3.33 11.92
CA HIS A 98 5.79 2.06 11.25
C HIS A 98 6.92 1.02 11.40
N GLY A 99 7.80 1.16 12.40
CA GLY A 99 8.83 0.16 12.71
C GLY A 99 10.01 0.16 11.74
N GLY A 100 10.17 1.23 10.95
CA GLY A 100 11.27 1.44 10.03
C GLY A 100 11.02 1.00 8.59
N ILE A 101 9.85 0.42 8.30
CA ILE A 101 9.47 -0.03 6.95
C ILE A 101 8.06 0.46 6.59
N LEU A 102 7.85 0.76 5.32
CA LEU A 102 6.54 1.03 4.74
C LEU A 102 6.44 0.43 3.34
N GLU A 103 5.45 -0.44 3.14
CA GLU A 103 5.13 -0.97 1.81
C GLU A 103 4.74 0.17 0.86
N THR A 104 5.16 0.06 -0.40
CA THR A 104 5.11 1.15 -1.38
C THR A 104 3.68 1.59 -1.68
N GLU A 105 2.76 0.66 -1.92
CA GLU A 105 1.36 1.00 -2.20
C GLU A 105 0.66 1.54 -0.95
N TYR A 106 0.96 1.01 0.24
CA TYR A 106 0.47 1.55 1.50
C TYR A 106 0.97 2.98 1.74
N LEU A 107 2.24 3.26 1.47
CA LEU A 107 2.80 4.61 1.53
C LEU A 107 2.07 5.55 0.56
N HIS A 108 1.78 5.10 -0.66
CA HIS A 108 0.98 5.87 -1.62
C HIS A 108 -0.42 6.15 -1.09
N GLN A 109 -1.08 5.16 -0.48
CA GLN A 109 -2.41 5.31 0.11
C GLN A 109 -2.40 6.31 1.28
N LEU A 110 -1.39 6.25 2.15
CA LEU A 110 -1.23 7.18 3.27
C LEU A 110 -1.19 8.63 2.77
N PHE A 111 -0.30 8.93 1.82
CA PHE A 111 -0.18 10.27 1.26
C PHE A 111 -1.39 10.68 0.41
N ASN A 112 -2.01 9.76 -0.32
CA ASN A 112 -3.20 10.06 -1.11
C ASN A 112 -4.41 10.39 -0.22
N SER A 113 -4.58 9.70 0.91
CA SER A 113 -5.67 9.98 1.85
C SER A 113 -5.46 11.29 2.64
N ALA A 114 -4.20 11.72 2.80
CA ALA A 114 -3.87 13.01 3.39
C ALA A 114 -4.27 14.18 2.49
N VAL A 115 -4.23 13.98 1.17
CA VAL A 115 -4.62 15.00 0.19
C VAL A 115 -6.12 14.93 -0.08
N ASN A 116 -6.87 15.92 0.42
CA ASN A 116 -8.29 16.09 0.13
C ASN A 116 -8.52 16.59 -1.32
N ASN A 117 -8.27 15.81 -2.39
CA ASN A 117 -8.62 16.27 -3.76
C ASN A 117 -8.86 15.17 -4.83
N LYS A 118 -9.62 15.58 -5.86
CA LYS A 118 -10.36 14.81 -6.90
C LYS A 118 -9.54 13.72 -7.64
N GLN A 119 -10.26 12.64 -8.03
CA GLN A 119 -9.82 11.37 -8.64
C GLN A 119 -8.76 11.40 -9.78
N ASN A 120 -8.52 12.53 -10.44
CA ASN A 120 -7.50 12.64 -11.50
C ASN A 120 -6.09 12.95 -10.97
N ALA A 121 -5.93 13.26 -9.68
CA ALA A 121 -4.65 13.59 -9.07
C ALA A 121 -3.84 12.36 -8.61
N ASN A 122 -4.48 11.20 -8.40
CA ASN A 122 -3.88 10.05 -7.70
C ASN A 122 -2.54 9.59 -8.33
N TYR A 123 -2.51 9.42 -9.66
CA TYR A 123 -1.29 8.98 -10.35
C TYR A 123 -0.19 10.03 -10.36
N MET A 124 -0.57 11.31 -10.39
CA MET A 124 0.38 12.41 -10.35
C MET A 124 1.02 12.47 -8.96
N HIS A 125 0.23 12.33 -7.88
CA HIS A 125 0.74 12.24 -6.52
C HIS A 125 1.70 11.06 -6.32
N LYS A 126 1.33 9.88 -6.82
CA LYS A 126 2.19 8.68 -6.80
C LYS A 126 3.54 8.92 -7.46
N ASN A 127 3.55 9.43 -8.70
CA ASN A 127 4.80 9.70 -9.42
C ASN A 127 5.67 10.77 -8.74
N ASN A 128 5.06 11.81 -8.18
CA ASN A 128 5.79 12.87 -7.46
C ASN A 128 6.38 12.33 -6.14
N LEU A 129 5.65 11.50 -5.40
CA LEU A 129 6.14 10.84 -4.20
C LEU A 129 7.27 9.85 -4.51
N ASP A 130 7.12 9.01 -5.54
CA ASP A 130 8.17 8.11 -6.01
C ASP A 130 9.45 8.86 -6.36
N PHE A 131 9.32 10.00 -7.06
CA PHE A 131 10.45 10.84 -7.44
C PHE A 131 11.13 11.46 -6.22
N LEU A 132 10.35 12.00 -5.27
CA LEU A 132 10.86 12.54 -4.01
C LEU A 132 11.66 11.46 -3.24
N LEU A 133 11.05 10.30 -2.99
CA LEU A 133 11.65 9.22 -2.22
C LEU A 133 12.91 8.66 -2.89
N SER A 134 12.82 8.34 -4.19
CA SER A 134 13.89 7.62 -4.89
C SER A 134 15.02 8.49 -5.40
N LYS A 135 14.79 9.79 -5.68
CA LYS A 135 15.78 10.68 -6.28
C LYS A 135 16.29 11.78 -5.37
N LEU A 136 15.47 12.25 -4.43
CA LEU A 136 15.80 13.38 -3.57
C LEU A 136 16.09 12.95 -2.12
N LEU A 137 15.44 11.89 -1.62
CA LEU A 137 15.61 11.38 -0.25
C LEU A 137 16.42 10.08 -0.16
N ASN A 138 17.08 9.68 -1.24
CA ASN A 138 17.85 8.44 -1.37
C ASN A 138 19.07 8.31 -0.43
N ASN A 139 19.51 9.42 0.19
CA ASN A 139 20.57 9.40 1.19
C ASN A 139 20.08 8.85 2.55
N ASN A 140 18.82 9.05 2.89
CA ASN A 140 18.24 8.64 4.17
C ASN A 140 17.39 7.36 4.04
N LEU A 141 16.86 7.13 2.84
CA LEU A 141 15.92 6.06 2.54
C LEU A 141 16.51 5.06 1.56
N GLU A 142 16.10 3.81 1.70
CA GLU A 142 16.42 2.74 0.78
C GLU A 142 15.12 2.09 0.26
N SER A 143 15.05 1.87 -1.05
CA SER A 143 13.96 1.14 -1.70
C SER A 143 14.37 -0.31 -1.85
N ILE A 144 13.60 -1.23 -1.27
CA ILE A 144 13.86 -2.67 -1.33
C ILE A 144 12.77 -3.34 -2.14
N ASN A 145 13.16 -3.92 -3.28
CA ASN A 145 12.22 -4.51 -4.23
C ASN A 145 12.19 -6.05 -4.18
N ASN A 146 13.25 -6.66 -3.63
CA ASN A 146 13.44 -8.11 -3.57
C ASN A 146 13.71 -8.53 -2.12
N SER A 147 12.66 -8.69 -1.33
CA SER A 147 12.73 -9.31 0.00
C SER A 147 12.04 -10.67 -0.03
N LYS A 148 12.52 -11.59 0.79
CA LYS A 148 11.97 -12.94 0.93
C LYS A 148 10.51 -12.88 1.41
N ASN A 149 10.24 -12.09 2.44
CA ASN A 149 8.96 -12.10 3.17
C ASN A 149 8.11 -10.84 2.95
N PHE A 150 8.65 -9.83 2.28
CA PHE A 150 7.99 -8.55 2.07
C PHE A 150 7.85 -8.16 0.59
N LYS A 151 6.79 -7.42 0.29
CA LYS A 151 6.54 -6.72 -0.97
C LYS A 151 7.56 -5.59 -1.16
N HIS A 152 7.44 -4.80 -2.22
CA HIS A 152 8.30 -3.62 -2.38
C HIS A 152 8.02 -2.59 -1.28
N PHE A 153 9.03 -2.28 -0.46
CA PHE A 153 8.93 -1.29 0.62
C PHE A 153 10.08 -0.29 0.62
N TYR A 154 9.88 0.82 1.32
CA TYR A 154 10.93 1.76 1.71
C TYR A 154 11.32 1.50 3.16
N LYS A 155 12.62 1.62 3.45
CA LYS A 155 13.14 1.59 4.82
C LYS A 155 14.12 2.72 5.10
N LEU A 156 14.36 2.99 6.37
CA LEU A 156 15.47 3.83 6.80
C LEU A 156 16.80 3.13 6.51
N ARG A 157 17.74 3.84 5.87
CA ARG A 157 19.01 3.25 5.38
C ARG A 157 19.85 2.60 6.50
N ASN A 158 19.85 3.18 7.69
CA ASN A 158 20.66 2.70 8.81
C ASN A 158 19.92 1.72 9.74
N GLN A 159 18.73 1.26 9.35
CA GLN A 159 17.92 0.36 10.18
C GLN A 159 17.98 -1.08 9.67
N THR A 160 18.24 -2.00 10.59
CA THR A 160 18.16 -3.44 10.33
C THR A 160 16.71 -3.90 10.43
N ILE A 161 16.31 -4.84 9.56
CA ILE A 161 14.92 -5.33 9.48
C ILE A 161 14.79 -6.79 9.93
N ASN A 162 15.88 -7.44 10.36
CA ASN A 162 15.88 -8.87 10.71
C ASN A 162 14.81 -9.22 11.75
N HIS A 163 14.63 -8.37 12.77
CA HIS A 163 13.59 -8.55 13.78
C HIS A 163 12.15 -8.50 13.21
N LEU A 164 11.92 -7.74 12.13
CA LEU A 164 10.64 -7.70 11.44
C LEU A 164 10.45 -8.95 10.58
N GLU A 165 11.51 -9.43 9.93
CA GLU A 165 11.51 -10.67 9.14
C GLU A 165 11.25 -11.89 10.04
N GLU A 166 11.96 -11.99 11.17
CA GLU A 166 11.76 -13.05 12.17
C GLU A 166 10.31 -13.06 12.71
N LEU A 167 9.74 -11.88 12.96
CA LEU A 167 8.35 -11.77 13.42
C LEU A 167 7.36 -12.18 12.32
N ALA A 168 7.61 -11.79 11.06
CA ALA A 168 6.77 -12.18 9.93
C ALA A 168 6.79 -13.69 9.69
N GLU A 169 7.95 -14.35 9.87
CA GLU A 169 8.08 -15.81 9.77
C GLU A 169 7.32 -16.53 10.89
N GLU A 170 7.43 -16.07 12.14
CA GLU A 170 6.68 -16.67 13.25
C GLU A 170 5.16 -16.50 13.07
N LEU A 171 4.70 -15.34 12.58
CA LEU A 171 3.29 -15.12 12.27
C LEU A 171 2.80 -16.04 11.17
N LEU A 172 3.60 -16.24 10.13
CA LEU A 172 3.29 -17.16 9.04
C LEU A 172 3.04 -18.58 9.58
N GLU A 173 3.93 -19.08 10.44
CA GLU A 173 3.77 -20.39 11.08
C GLU A 173 2.50 -20.48 11.93
N LYS A 174 2.20 -19.44 12.71
CA LYS A 174 1.00 -19.39 13.56
C LYS A 174 -0.28 -19.39 12.74
N ILE A 175 -0.33 -18.62 11.64
CA ILE A 175 -1.48 -18.57 10.73
C ILE A 175 -1.66 -19.92 10.05
N GLN A 176 -0.57 -20.55 9.59
CA GLN A 176 -0.60 -21.88 8.99
C GLN A 176 -1.19 -22.93 9.95
N ARG A 177 -0.72 -22.96 11.20
CA ARG A 177 -1.20 -23.94 12.20
C ARG A 177 -2.65 -23.73 12.64
N ALA A 178 -3.13 -22.49 12.61
CA ALA A 178 -4.47 -22.17 13.10
C ALA A 178 -5.60 -22.48 12.10
N GLU A 179 -5.27 -22.61 10.81
CA GLU A 179 -6.21 -22.94 9.70
C GLU A 179 -7.49 -22.10 9.69
N LYS A 180 -7.41 -20.85 10.16
CA LYS A 180 -8.53 -19.93 10.23
C LYS A 180 -8.17 -18.55 9.73
N LEU A 181 -9.20 -17.79 9.39
CA LEU A 181 -9.07 -16.37 9.10
C LEU A 181 -8.96 -15.56 10.39
N PHE A 182 -8.24 -14.45 10.32
CA PHE A 182 -8.00 -13.57 11.46
C PHE A 182 -8.53 -12.16 11.20
N LYS A 183 -8.95 -11.47 12.25
CA LYS A 183 -9.08 -10.00 12.21
C LYS A 183 -7.74 -9.33 12.47
N THR A 184 -7.60 -8.07 12.09
CA THR A 184 -6.38 -7.27 12.31
C THR A 184 -5.97 -7.26 13.79
N GLU A 185 -6.94 -7.07 14.70
CA GLU A 185 -6.67 -7.07 16.15
C GLU A 185 -6.16 -8.42 16.67
N GLU A 186 -6.66 -9.53 16.10
CA GLU A 186 -6.23 -10.87 16.48
C GLU A 186 -4.78 -11.12 16.04
N LEU A 187 -4.41 -10.72 14.81
CA LEU A 187 -3.02 -10.82 14.36
C LEU A 187 -2.09 -9.92 15.16
N ILE A 188 -2.49 -8.69 15.47
CA ILE A 188 -1.69 -7.80 16.33
C ILE A 188 -1.49 -8.41 17.71
N ASN A 189 -2.52 -9.01 18.31
CA ASN A 189 -2.38 -9.70 19.58
C ASN A 189 -1.46 -10.92 19.48
N LEU A 190 -1.48 -11.67 18.37
CA LEU A 190 -0.53 -12.76 18.11
C LEU A 190 0.91 -12.26 17.96
N CYS A 191 1.12 -11.10 17.35
CA CYS A 191 2.42 -10.43 17.31
C CYS A 191 2.87 -10.09 18.73
N ILE A 192 2.03 -9.45 19.53
CA ILE A 192 2.39 -9.03 20.89
C ILE A 192 2.71 -10.23 21.79
N ALA A 193 2.00 -11.35 21.60
CA ALA A 193 2.22 -12.58 22.34
C ALA A 193 3.49 -13.35 21.89
N SER A 194 4.05 -13.04 20.72
CA SER A 194 5.23 -13.73 20.14
C SER A 194 6.50 -13.51 20.96
N ASP A 195 7.33 -14.55 21.02
CA ASP A 195 8.63 -14.47 21.69
C ASP A 195 9.61 -13.56 20.92
N ARG A 196 9.53 -13.54 19.58
CA ARG A 196 10.30 -12.63 18.73
C ARG A 196 9.96 -11.17 18.99
N TYR A 197 8.69 -10.85 19.17
CA TYR A 197 8.26 -9.50 19.53
C TYR A 197 8.78 -9.12 20.91
N LYS A 198 8.56 -9.97 21.93
CA LYS A 198 9.03 -9.71 23.31
C LYS A 198 10.55 -9.47 23.36
N LYS A 199 11.34 -10.23 22.58
CA LYS A 199 12.80 -10.05 22.48
C LYS A 199 13.23 -8.69 21.91
N HIS A 200 12.38 -8.06 21.10
CA HIS A 200 12.69 -6.81 20.39
C HIS A 200 11.70 -5.68 20.69
N GLN A 201 10.99 -5.74 21.82
CA GLN A 201 9.90 -4.82 22.16
C GLN A 201 10.30 -3.34 22.08
N GLU A 202 11.52 -3.01 22.50
CA GLU A 202 12.05 -1.65 22.45
C GLU A 202 12.05 -1.05 21.04
N LYS A 203 12.20 -1.88 19.99
CA LYS A 203 12.19 -1.45 18.58
C LYS A 203 10.80 -1.12 18.04
N PHE A 204 9.75 -1.41 18.80
CA PHE A 204 8.36 -1.12 18.43
C PHE A 204 7.77 0.08 19.21
N ASN A 205 8.51 0.58 20.20
CA ASN A 205 8.09 1.69 21.05
C ASN A 205 8.53 3.05 20.45
N HIS A 206 7.83 3.47 19.39
CA HIS A 206 8.01 4.80 18.81
C HIS A 206 6.86 5.76 19.18
N PRO A 207 7.13 7.08 19.32
CA PRO A 207 6.10 8.07 19.56
C PRO A 207 5.04 8.04 18.44
N ARG A 208 3.75 7.97 18.79
CA ARG A 208 2.66 7.80 17.83
C ARG A 208 1.98 9.14 17.54
N GLN A 209 2.53 9.91 16.62
CA GLN A 209 2.13 11.29 16.34
C GLN A 209 1.27 11.41 15.08
N ILE A 210 1.40 10.50 14.12
CA ILE A 210 0.70 10.56 12.84
C ILE A 210 -0.59 9.74 12.90
N ASP A 211 -1.73 10.33 12.59
CA ASP A 211 -3.01 9.61 12.48
C ASP A 211 -3.21 9.01 11.07
N VAL A 212 -3.38 7.69 10.97
CA VAL A 212 -3.61 6.99 9.70
C VAL A 212 -5.10 6.62 9.47
N SER A 213 -6.02 7.11 10.31
CA SER A 213 -7.47 6.82 10.24
C SER A 213 -8.08 7.04 8.86
N LYS A 214 -7.62 8.05 8.12
CA LYS A 214 -8.14 8.37 6.78
C LYS A 214 -7.78 7.31 5.73
N THR A 215 -6.66 6.61 5.91
CA THR A 215 -6.16 5.61 4.95
C THR A 215 -6.84 4.26 5.13
N VAL A 216 -7.05 3.86 6.37
CA VAL A 216 -7.48 2.51 6.76
C VAL A 216 -8.98 2.28 6.52
N ASN A 217 -9.76 3.35 6.31
CA ASN A 217 -11.18 3.25 6.00
C ASN A 217 -11.42 2.72 4.58
N SER A 218 -11.33 1.41 4.41
CA SER A 218 -11.86 0.75 3.22
C SER A 218 -13.39 0.86 3.26
N GLY A 219 -14.03 1.33 2.18
CA GLY A 219 -15.49 1.51 2.16
C GLY A 219 -16.31 0.22 2.34
N LEU A 220 -15.68 -0.97 2.29
CA LEU A 220 -16.34 -2.28 2.39
C LEU A 220 -16.28 -2.88 3.80
N PHE A 221 -15.28 -2.53 4.62
CA PHE A 221 -15.19 -2.94 6.02
C PHE A 221 -14.48 -1.87 6.86
N LYS A 222 -14.91 -1.71 8.11
CA LYS A 222 -14.27 -0.81 9.08
C LYS A 222 -13.30 -1.59 9.93
N ASP A 223 -12.01 -1.37 9.71
CA ASP A 223 -10.96 -1.93 10.56
C ASP A 223 -10.92 -1.21 11.92
N ASN A 224 -10.34 -1.84 12.94
CA ASN A 224 -10.18 -1.20 14.25
C ASN A 224 -9.05 -0.16 14.21
N ILE A 225 -9.40 1.05 13.82
CA ILE A 225 -8.49 2.19 13.63
C ILE A 225 -7.64 2.45 14.88
N ASN A 226 -8.24 2.36 16.07
CA ASN A 226 -7.52 2.60 17.33
C ASN A 226 -6.43 1.55 17.54
N VAL A 227 -6.72 0.28 17.24
CA VAL A 227 -5.73 -0.79 17.32
C VAL A 227 -4.60 -0.56 16.32
N ILE A 228 -4.91 -0.14 15.08
CA ILE A 228 -3.90 0.12 14.05
C ILE A 228 -3.02 1.33 14.39
N ASN A 229 -3.63 2.46 14.78
CA ASN A 229 -2.89 3.66 15.19
C ASN A 229 -1.97 3.40 16.38
N ASN A 230 -2.37 2.50 17.28
CA ASN A 230 -1.58 2.06 18.42
C ASN A 230 -0.54 1.00 18.08
N ASN A 231 -0.60 0.37 16.92
CA ASN A 231 0.30 -0.74 16.57
C ASN A 231 0.81 -0.60 15.13
N LYS A 232 1.09 0.63 14.70
CA LYS A 232 1.47 0.93 13.31
C LYS A 232 2.66 0.12 12.81
N ALA A 233 3.66 -0.10 13.66
CA ALA A 233 4.79 -0.95 13.33
C ALA A 233 4.37 -2.39 13.02
N LEU A 234 3.53 -3.00 13.86
CA LEU A 234 3.01 -4.35 13.65
C LEU A 234 2.09 -4.42 12.42
N TYR A 235 1.23 -3.43 12.26
CA TYR A 235 0.36 -3.31 11.09
C TYR A 235 1.17 -3.16 9.79
N SER A 236 2.26 -2.39 9.83
CA SER A 236 3.17 -2.22 8.67
C SER A 236 3.77 -3.55 8.22
N ILE A 237 4.17 -4.41 9.16
CA ILE A 237 4.69 -5.76 8.85
C ILE A 237 3.61 -6.59 8.14
N LEU A 238 2.37 -6.57 8.65
CA LEU A 238 1.25 -7.32 8.06
C LEU A 238 0.98 -6.86 6.63
N VAL A 239 0.91 -5.55 6.39
CA VAL A 239 0.66 -4.97 5.07
C VAL A 239 1.82 -5.24 4.10
N ALA A 240 3.06 -5.10 4.59
CA ALA A 240 4.26 -5.34 3.81
C ALA A 240 4.47 -6.82 3.46
N SER A 241 3.90 -7.75 4.23
CA SER A 241 4.06 -9.19 3.98
C SER A 241 3.63 -9.59 2.56
N ASN A 242 4.42 -10.46 1.91
CA ASN A 242 4.07 -11.07 0.63
C ASN A 242 3.40 -12.46 0.79
N THR A 243 3.48 -13.06 1.99
CA THR A 243 2.89 -14.37 2.33
C THR A 243 1.57 -14.26 3.08
N ILE A 244 1.32 -13.11 3.73
CA ILE A 244 0.09 -12.82 4.47
C ILE A 244 -0.66 -11.70 3.71
N GLY A 245 -1.99 -11.83 3.62
CA GLY A 245 -2.82 -10.83 2.94
C GLY A 245 -4.14 -10.59 3.64
N GLN A 246 -4.72 -9.41 3.40
CA GLN A 246 -6.06 -9.03 3.85
C GLN A 246 -7.03 -9.04 2.66
N ASN A 247 -8.19 -9.67 2.83
CA ASN A 247 -9.23 -9.66 1.82
C ASN A 247 -10.08 -8.37 1.84
N LYS A 248 -11.00 -8.25 0.88
CA LYS A 248 -11.92 -7.10 0.75
C LYS A 248 -12.94 -6.96 1.88
N PHE A 249 -12.94 -7.87 2.85
CA PHE A 249 -13.83 -7.89 4.01
C PHE A 249 -13.09 -7.76 5.34
N GLY A 250 -11.78 -7.44 5.30
CA GLY A 250 -10.98 -7.16 6.50
C GLY A 250 -10.39 -8.38 7.19
N HIS A 251 -10.52 -9.56 6.59
CA HIS A 251 -9.96 -10.78 7.15
C HIS A 251 -8.58 -11.06 6.58
N TRP A 252 -7.68 -11.52 7.45
CA TRP A 252 -6.31 -11.88 7.15
C TRP A 252 -6.12 -13.39 7.12
N GLY A 253 -5.12 -13.82 6.35
CA GLY A 253 -4.72 -15.22 6.22
C GLY A 253 -3.55 -15.34 5.24
N LEU A 254 -3.23 -16.57 4.82
CA LEU A 254 -2.20 -16.78 3.81
C LEU A 254 -2.62 -16.18 2.48
N TYR A 255 -1.69 -15.53 1.79
CA TYR A 255 -1.96 -14.79 0.56
C TYR A 255 -2.60 -15.65 -0.53
N ASP A 256 -2.20 -16.92 -0.63
CA ASP A 256 -2.74 -17.86 -1.64
C ASP A 256 -4.06 -18.54 -1.24
N TRP A 257 -4.58 -18.30 -0.04
CA TRP A 257 -5.87 -18.85 0.35
C TRP A 257 -7.01 -18.28 -0.52
N PRO A 258 -7.96 -19.13 -0.98
CA PRO A 258 -9.12 -18.69 -1.76
C PRO A 258 -9.92 -17.56 -1.11
N GLU A 259 -9.99 -17.54 0.21
CA GLU A 259 -10.68 -16.54 1.01
C GLU A 259 -9.94 -15.20 1.08
N ILE A 260 -8.63 -15.21 0.83
CA ILE A 260 -7.77 -14.02 0.82
C ILE A 260 -7.67 -13.45 -0.59
N GLN A 261 -7.28 -14.29 -1.55
CA GLN A 261 -7.12 -13.92 -2.94
C GLN A 261 -7.99 -14.83 -3.84
N PRO A 262 -9.29 -14.51 -4.03
CA PRO A 262 -10.20 -15.34 -4.81
C PRO A 262 -9.90 -15.27 -6.32
N LYS A 263 -9.12 -16.22 -6.83
CA LYS A 263 -8.67 -16.28 -8.24
C LYS A 263 -9.76 -16.75 -9.23
N THR A 264 -10.70 -17.61 -8.81
CA THR A 264 -11.75 -18.17 -9.66
C THR A 264 -13.12 -17.59 -9.33
N THR A 265 -14.08 -17.69 -10.27
CA THR A 265 -15.48 -17.31 -10.01
C THR A 265 -16.05 -18.06 -8.82
N ASN A 266 -15.76 -19.36 -8.73
CA ASN A 266 -16.12 -20.22 -7.61
C ASN A 266 -15.57 -19.70 -6.26
N HIS A 267 -14.28 -19.32 -6.19
CA HIS A 267 -13.71 -18.74 -4.97
C HIS A 267 -14.42 -17.44 -4.56
N LYS A 268 -14.74 -16.58 -5.54
CA LYS A 268 -15.49 -15.35 -5.30
C LYS A 268 -16.89 -15.64 -4.75
N ILE A 269 -17.59 -16.63 -5.31
CA ILE A 269 -18.92 -17.07 -4.82
C ILE A 269 -18.82 -17.57 -3.37
N ASN A 270 -17.87 -18.47 -3.09
CA ASN A 270 -17.65 -19.01 -1.75
C ASN A 270 -17.41 -17.90 -0.73
N LEU A 271 -16.53 -16.95 -1.06
CA LEU A 271 -16.20 -15.85 -0.16
C LEU A 271 -17.41 -14.93 0.11
N ILE A 272 -18.22 -14.64 -0.91
CA ILE A 272 -19.47 -13.86 -0.76
C ILE A 272 -20.44 -14.56 0.18
N LEU A 273 -20.69 -15.85 -0.03
CA LEU A 273 -21.63 -16.61 0.80
C LEU A 273 -21.12 -16.75 2.25
N LYS A 274 -19.81 -17.00 2.44
CA LYS A 274 -19.17 -17.02 3.77
C LYS A 274 -19.31 -15.68 4.48
N HIS A 275 -19.12 -14.56 3.78
CA HIS A 275 -19.21 -13.24 4.37
C HIS A 275 -20.63 -12.85 4.79
N TYR A 276 -21.63 -13.09 3.93
CA TYR A 276 -23.01 -12.71 4.23
C TYR A 276 -23.75 -13.71 5.13
N GLN A 277 -23.22 -14.92 5.31
CA GLN A 277 -23.74 -15.96 6.20
C GLN A 277 -25.24 -16.27 5.98
N LYS A 278 -25.71 -16.09 4.75
CA LYS A 278 -27.11 -16.38 4.38
C LYS A 278 -27.19 -16.83 2.92
N PRO A 279 -28.20 -17.66 2.58
CA PRO A 279 -28.46 -18.00 1.20
C PRO A 279 -28.79 -16.78 0.35
N LEU A 280 -28.29 -16.74 -0.87
CA LEU A 280 -28.47 -15.63 -1.81
C LEU A 280 -28.91 -16.14 -3.18
N HIS A 281 -29.68 -15.33 -3.89
CA HIS A 281 -30.01 -15.63 -5.28
C HIS A 281 -28.77 -15.50 -6.18
N PHE A 282 -28.58 -16.40 -7.15
CA PHE A 282 -27.37 -16.41 -7.99
C PHE A 282 -27.12 -15.08 -8.74
N THR A 283 -28.18 -14.38 -9.15
CA THR A 283 -28.06 -13.03 -9.75
C THR A 283 -27.54 -11.99 -8.75
N GLU A 284 -27.94 -12.10 -7.49
CA GLU A 284 -27.50 -11.19 -6.42
C GLU A 284 -26.03 -11.46 -6.07
N ILE A 285 -25.60 -12.72 -6.07
CA ILE A 285 -24.20 -13.09 -5.92
C ILE A 285 -23.35 -12.46 -7.02
N ALA A 286 -23.75 -12.61 -8.29
CA ALA A 286 -23.04 -12.00 -9.43
C ALA A 286 -22.95 -10.47 -9.32
N LYS A 287 -24.05 -9.80 -8.95
CA LYS A 287 -24.08 -8.35 -8.71
C LYS A 287 -23.09 -7.94 -7.62
N ARG A 288 -23.05 -8.65 -6.50
CA ARG A 288 -22.14 -8.35 -5.38
C ARG A 288 -20.68 -8.56 -5.77
N ILE A 289 -20.35 -9.65 -6.47
CA ILE A 289 -19.00 -9.91 -6.98
C ILE A 289 -18.52 -8.75 -7.86
N ASN A 290 -19.35 -8.33 -8.82
CA ASN A 290 -19.02 -7.24 -9.72
C ASN A 290 -18.95 -5.87 -9.02
N LYS A 291 -19.76 -5.65 -7.97
CA LYS A 291 -19.72 -4.43 -7.16
C LYS A 291 -18.45 -4.34 -6.31
N ILE A 292 -18.00 -5.45 -5.73
CA ILE A 292 -16.79 -5.49 -4.90
C ILE A 292 -15.52 -5.35 -5.74
N ASN A 293 -15.57 -5.77 -7.01
CA ASN A 293 -14.47 -5.63 -7.97
C ASN A 293 -13.16 -6.26 -7.44
N PHE A 294 -13.22 -7.57 -7.14
CA PHE A 294 -12.07 -8.35 -6.65
C PHE A 294 -10.87 -8.31 -7.61
N ASP A 295 -11.15 -8.27 -8.91
CA ASP A 295 -10.20 -8.09 -10.00
C ASP A 295 -10.88 -7.29 -11.14
N ASN A 296 -10.13 -7.00 -12.20
CA ASN A 296 -10.65 -6.27 -13.37
C ASN A 296 -11.58 -7.13 -14.25
N LYS A 297 -11.91 -8.36 -13.83
CA LYS A 297 -12.74 -9.30 -14.62
C LYS A 297 -14.16 -9.31 -14.08
N ARG A 298 -15.10 -8.93 -14.95
CA ARG A 298 -16.53 -9.05 -14.64
C ARG A 298 -16.98 -10.49 -14.73
N VAL A 299 -17.84 -10.87 -13.80
CA VAL A 299 -18.46 -12.20 -13.73
C VAL A 299 -19.85 -12.15 -14.36
N ASN A 300 -20.14 -13.11 -15.23
CA ASN A 300 -21.46 -13.30 -15.82
C ASN A 300 -22.38 -14.09 -14.86
N ILE A 301 -23.65 -13.72 -14.81
CA ILE A 301 -24.70 -14.40 -14.07
C ILE A 301 -24.78 -15.89 -14.44
N GLY A 302 -24.70 -16.24 -15.72
CA GLY A 302 -24.77 -17.64 -16.17
C GLY A 302 -23.60 -18.48 -15.64
N THR A 303 -22.39 -17.92 -15.61
CA THR A 303 -21.22 -18.57 -15.02
C THR A 303 -21.41 -18.83 -13.53
N VAL A 304 -21.98 -17.86 -12.79
CA VAL A 304 -22.25 -18.05 -11.35
C VAL A 304 -23.24 -19.19 -11.12
N HIS A 305 -24.30 -19.25 -11.92
CA HIS A 305 -25.28 -20.33 -11.82
C HIS A 305 -24.66 -21.71 -12.09
N ASN A 306 -23.85 -21.83 -13.14
CA ASN A 306 -23.17 -23.09 -13.47
C ASN A 306 -22.22 -23.55 -12.36
N GLU A 307 -21.41 -22.64 -11.83
CA GLU A 307 -20.49 -22.94 -10.71
C GLU A 307 -21.25 -23.38 -9.45
N LEU A 308 -22.37 -22.74 -9.14
CA LEU A 308 -23.23 -23.09 -8.00
C LEU A 308 -23.91 -24.46 -8.16
N MET A 309 -24.21 -24.87 -9.40
CA MET A 309 -24.78 -26.18 -9.69
C MET A 309 -23.75 -27.32 -9.66
N LEU A 310 -22.52 -27.06 -10.12
CA LEU A 310 -21.49 -28.08 -10.28
C LEU A 310 -20.78 -28.44 -8.98
N ASP A 311 -20.68 -27.49 -8.05
CA ASP A 311 -19.90 -27.66 -6.82
C ASP A 311 -20.78 -28.09 -5.63
N ASN A 312 -20.42 -29.23 -5.04
CA ASN A 312 -21.20 -29.91 -3.99
C ASN A 312 -21.24 -29.17 -2.65
N LYS A 313 -20.44 -28.11 -2.46
CA LYS A 313 -20.46 -27.29 -1.25
C LYS A 313 -21.62 -26.28 -1.22
N TYR A 314 -22.33 -26.11 -2.34
CA TYR A 314 -23.50 -25.24 -2.41
C TYR A 314 -24.78 -26.06 -2.41
N ILE A 315 -25.80 -25.55 -1.74
CA ILE A 315 -27.12 -26.17 -1.67
C ILE A 315 -28.19 -25.22 -2.20
N LEU A 316 -29.09 -25.73 -3.02
CA LEU A 316 -30.26 -25.00 -3.50
C LEU A 316 -31.34 -25.04 -2.41
N VAL A 317 -31.68 -23.90 -1.83
CA VAL A 317 -32.67 -23.78 -0.73
C VAL A 317 -33.99 -23.14 -1.16
N GLY A 318 -34.07 -22.70 -2.42
CA GLY A 318 -35.25 -22.08 -3.01
C GLY A 318 -35.02 -21.78 -4.49
N LYS A 319 -36.00 -21.21 -5.19
CA LYS A 319 -35.91 -20.92 -6.63
C LYS A 319 -34.74 -19.97 -6.94
N GLY A 320 -33.63 -20.54 -7.43
CA GLY A 320 -32.39 -19.81 -7.71
C GLY A 320 -31.62 -19.32 -6.48
N ILE A 321 -31.98 -19.76 -5.27
CA ILE A 321 -31.35 -19.33 -4.02
C ILE A 321 -30.39 -20.42 -3.56
N TYR A 322 -29.12 -20.05 -3.40
CA TYR A 322 -28.04 -20.95 -3.00
C TYR A 322 -27.43 -20.52 -1.66
N GLY A 323 -27.15 -21.50 -0.82
CA GLY A 323 -26.40 -21.33 0.43
C GLY A 323 -25.16 -22.24 0.45
N LEU A 324 -24.29 -22.03 1.44
CA LEU A 324 -23.26 -23.01 1.76
C LEU A 324 -23.89 -24.19 2.47
N LYS A 325 -23.46 -25.40 2.14
CA LYS A 325 -23.78 -26.58 2.91
C LYS A 325 -23.19 -26.40 4.32
N SER A 326 -24.02 -26.44 5.35
CA SER A 326 -23.53 -26.45 6.73
C SER A 326 -22.60 -27.66 6.88
N ALA A 327 -21.39 -27.41 7.38
CA ALA A 327 -20.43 -28.44 7.74
C ALA A 327 -20.92 -29.24 8.96
#